data_AF-A0A0M3KFW6-F1
#
_entry.id   AF-A0A0M3KFW6-F1
#
_cell.length_a   1.000
_cell.length_b   1.000
_cell.length_c   1.000
_cell.angle_alpha   90.00
_cell.angle_beta   90.00
_cell.angle_gamma   90.00
#
_symmetry.space_group_name_H-M   'P 1'
#
loop_
_entity.id
_entity.type
_entity.pdbx_description
1 polymer ?
#
loop_
_entity_poly.entity_id
_entity_poly.type
_entity_poly.pdbx_seq_one_letter_code
_entity_poly.pdbx_strand_id
1 'polypeptide(L)'
;MTSISGEVTLGRGQNYPLENYKKGARVWIRDPELVWISAELLSDVKFSTKVIEVQLENGEVQNIEVKNADSLPFLRNPDILLGKDDLTSLSYLHEPAVLNNLNYRFVNIKAIYTYCGIVLVAINPYANCSQLYSDDVIQVYRGVGNQVRELDPHIYAVAEEAFFDLSEYSRNQSIIVSGESGAGKTVSAKFVMRYFASVAGSPRKPRKSLVSGTHEETGIEKRVLASNPIMEAIGNAKTIRNDNSSRFGKFIQIDFTDHLKIAGAQMKTYLLEKSRVVFQVFNRNFIIFLQIHFDPQ
;
A
#
# COMPACT_ATOMS: atom_id res chain seq x y z
N MET A 1 -7.68 -34.27 -5.56
CA MET A 1 -8.61 -33.91 -4.47
C MET A 1 -7.79 -33.24 -3.38
N THR A 2 -8.19 -32.00 -3.00
CA THR A 2 -7.81 -31.19 -1.81
C THR A 2 -6.31 -30.91 -1.57
N SER A 3 -5.78 -29.68 -1.48
CA SER A 3 -6.29 -28.38 -1.02
C SER A 3 -5.60 -27.23 -1.80
N ILE A 4 -6.31 -26.25 -2.35
CA ILE A 4 -6.66 -24.94 -1.76
C ILE A 4 -5.50 -24.27 -0.99
N SER A 5 -4.73 -23.51 -1.75
CA SER A 5 -4.12 -22.20 -1.48
C SER A 5 -4.45 -21.52 -0.13
N GLY A 6 -3.39 -21.07 0.55
CA GLY A 6 -3.46 -19.95 1.49
C GLY A 6 -2.75 -20.19 2.82
N GLU A 7 -1.43 -20.25 2.82
CA GLU A 7 -0.63 -19.82 3.96
C GLU A 7 0.72 -19.32 3.44
N VAL A 8 1.00 -18.05 3.75
CA VAL A 8 2.17 -17.30 3.33
C VAL A 8 3.38 -17.89 4.03
N THR A 9 4.36 -18.40 3.29
CA THR A 9 5.71 -18.66 3.83
C THR A 9 6.41 -17.32 4.09
N LEU A 10 6.02 -16.61 5.15
CA LEU A 10 6.89 -15.64 5.82
C LEU A 10 7.92 -16.44 6.64
N GLY A 11 8.82 -17.10 5.93
CA GLY A 11 9.81 -18.01 6.51
C GLY A 11 10.81 -18.40 5.45
N ARG A 12 11.91 -17.64 5.39
CA ARG A 12 13.13 -17.87 4.58
C ARG A 12 12.89 -18.48 3.19
N GLY A 13 12.35 -17.67 2.26
CA GLY A 13 12.31 -18.04 0.83
C GLY A 13 13.70 -18.11 0.17
N GLN A 14 14.73 -17.53 0.78
CA GLN A 14 16.12 -17.59 0.34
C GLN A 14 17.08 -17.80 1.52
N ASN A 15 17.98 -18.76 1.37
CA ASN A 15 19.11 -18.97 2.27
C ASN A 15 20.32 -18.20 1.73
N TYR A 16 20.87 -17.30 2.54
CA TYR A 16 22.04 -16.50 2.17
C TYR A 16 23.34 -17.25 2.49
N PRO A 17 24.42 -17.06 1.71
CA PRO A 17 25.70 -17.70 1.95
C PRO A 17 26.24 -17.42 3.37
N LEU A 18 26.76 -18.45 4.03
CA LEU A 18 27.37 -18.35 5.36
C LEU A 18 28.54 -17.35 5.39
N GLU A 19 29.19 -17.16 4.25
CA GLU A 19 30.30 -16.22 4.04
C GLU A 19 29.93 -14.75 4.36
N ASN A 20 28.64 -14.42 4.36
CA ASN A 20 28.15 -13.09 4.69
C ASN A 20 28.03 -12.85 6.22
N TYR A 21 28.12 -13.90 7.03
CA TYR A 21 28.04 -13.85 8.49
C TYR A 21 29.44 -13.72 9.12
N LYS A 22 30.12 -12.61 8.81
CA LYS A 22 31.42 -12.27 9.39
C LYS A 22 31.26 -11.40 10.63
N LYS A 23 32.28 -11.37 11.49
CA LYS A 23 32.39 -10.41 12.58
C LYS A 23 32.15 -9.00 12.06
N GLY A 24 31.31 -8.24 12.76
CA GLY A 24 30.89 -6.90 12.37
C GLY A 24 29.72 -6.85 11.38
N ALA A 25 29.26 -7.99 10.85
CA ALA A 25 28.05 -7.99 10.05
C ALA A 25 26.83 -7.75 10.94
N ARG A 26 25.93 -6.89 10.47
CA ARG A 26 24.69 -6.57 11.19
C ARG A 26 23.60 -7.58 10.83
N VAL A 27 22.79 -7.92 11.82
CA VAL A 27 21.73 -8.92 11.73
C VAL A 27 20.47 -8.43 12.44
N TRP A 28 19.34 -9.03 12.10
CA TRP A 28 18.06 -8.84 12.76
C TRP A 28 17.76 -10.01 13.67
N ILE A 29 17.38 -9.68 14.91
CA ILE A 29 16.96 -10.64 15.91
C ILE A 29 15.52 -10.35 16.32
N ARG A 30 14.80 -11.39 16.75
CA ARG A 30 13.40 -11.27 17.14
C ARG A 30 13.29 -10.52 18.46
N ASP A 31 12.40 -9.55 18.52
CA ASP A 31 12.07 -8.81 19.74
C ASP A 31 10.57 -8.93 20.06
N PRO A 32 10.16 -9.13 21.34
CA PRO A 32 8.75 -9.25 21.69
C PRO A 32 7.90 -8.00 21.45
N GLU A 33 8.50 -6.80 21.51
CA GLU A 33 7.78 -5.53 21.44
C GLU A 33 7.92 -4.87 20.08
N LEU A 34 9.15 -4.77 19.58
CA LEU A 34 9.51 -4.12 18.32
C LEU A 34 9.51 -5.08 17.12
N VAL A 35 9.18 -6.36 17.35
CA VAL A 35 9.21 -7.46 16.38
C VAL A 35 10.62 -7.86 15.96
N TRP A 36 11.44 -6.89 15.54
CA TRP A 36 12.82 -7.07 15.09
C TRP A 36 13.72 -5.93 15.57
N ILE A 37 14.87 -6.28 16.15
CA ILE A 37 15.90 -5.31 16.54
C ILE A 37 17.25 -5.64 15.88
N SER A 38 18.07 -4.61 15.70
CA SER A 38 19.39 -4.74 15.08
C SER A 38 20.42 -5.21 16.09
N ALA A 39 21.33 -6.08 15.64
CA ALA A 39 22.49 -6.51 16.40
C ALA A 39 23.71 -6.69 15.49
N GLU A 40 24.90 -6.71 16.06
CA GLU A 40 26.17 -6.93 15.36
C GLU A 40 26.80 -8.25 15.78
N LEU A 41 27.30 -9.03 14.82
CA LEU A 41 28.00 -10.28 15.10
C LEU A 41 29.37 -10.02 15.75
N LEU A 42 29.64 -10.63 16.90
CA LEU A 42 30.94 -10.52 17.57
C LEU A 42 32.00 -11.47 17.03
N SER A 43 31.59 -12.52 16.31
CA SER A 43 32.46 -13.54 15.73
C SER A 43 31.95 -14.04 14.37
N ASP A 44 32.85 -14.62 13.58
CA ASP A 44 32.49 -15.26 12.31
C ASP A 44 31.66 -16.53 12.56
N VAL A 45 30.56 -16.67 11.81
CA VAL A 45 29.74 -17.89 11.85
C VAL A 45 30.30 -18.91 10.87
N LYS A 46 30.59 -20.11 11.38
CA LYS A 46 31.09 -21.27 10.62
C LYS A 46 30.05 -22.39 10.66
N PHE A 47 30.19 -23.39 9.78
CA PHE A 47 29.29 -24.56 9.77
C PHE A 47 29.23 -25.32 11.11
N SER A 48 30.30 -25.24 11.91
CA SER A 48 30.38 -25.86 13.24
C SER A 48 29.86 -24.97 14.38
N THR A 49 29.48 -23.72 14.10
CA THR A 49 29.04 -22.76 15.12
C THR A 49 27.68 -23.17 15.68
N LYS A 50 27.63 -23.47 16.97
CA LYS A 50 26.39 -23.84 17.69
C LYS A 50 25.75 -22.68 18.44
N VAL A 51 26.53 -21.64 18.74
CA VAL A 51 26.07 -20.44 19.46
C VAL A 51 26.66 -19.23 18.76
N ILE A 52 25.82 -18.25 18.45
CA ILE A 52 26.21 -16.96 17.87
C ILE A 52 26.10 -15.91 18.97
N GLU A 53 27.18 -15.16 19.18
CA GLU A 53 27.18 -14.01 20.07
C GLU A 53 26.93 -12.74 19.25
N VAL A 54 25.89 -12.00 19.64
CA VAL A 54 25.52 -10.73 19.03
C VAL A 54 25.55 -9.61 20.07
N GLN A 55 25.95 -8.42 19.65
CA GLN A 55 25.85 -7.20 20.45
C GLN A 55 24.69 -6.34 19.94
N LEU A 56 23.78 -5.99 20.84
CA LEU A 56 22.65 -5.10 20.56
C LEU A 56 23.09 -3.63 20.52
N GLU A 57 22.24 -2.76 19.98
CA GLU A 57 22.50 -1.31 19.95
C GLU A 57 22.61 -0.68 21.35
N ASN A 58 22.02 -1.28 22.40
CA ASN A 58 22.17 -0.84 23.79
C ASN A 58 23.47 -1.33 24.46
N GLY A 59 24.31 -2.07 23.73
CA GLY A 59 25.58 -2.65 24.22
C GLY A 59 25.46 -4.03 24.88
N GLU A 60 24.25 -4.53 25.12
CA GLU A 60 24.00 -5.86 25.68
C GLU A 60 24.43 -6.96 24.71
N VAL A 61 24.98 -8.05 25.24
CA VAL A 61 25.39 -9.21 24.46
C VAL A 61 24.38 -10.33 24.65
N GLN A 62 23.88 -10.87 23.55
CA GLN A 62 22.95 -11.99 23.53
C GLN A 62 23.53 -13.19 22.77
N ASN A 63 23.18 -14.38 23.25
CA ASN A 63 23.60 -15.65 22.67
C ASN A 63 22.42 -16.33 21.96
N ILE A 64 22.61 -16.66 20.70
CA ILE A 64 21.61 -17.32 19.86
C ILE A 64 22.06 -18.75 19.56
N GLU A 65 21.28 -19.74 19.98
CA GLU A 65 21.55 -21.14 19.66
C GLU A 65 21.22 -21.44 18.19
N VAL A 66 22.18 -22.04 17.49
CA VAL A 66 22.06 -22.47 16.10
C VAL A 66 21.80 -23.97 16.06
N LYS A 67 20.57 -24.34 15.71
CA LYS A 67 20.15 -25.75 15.53
C LYS A 67 20.23 -26.17 14.06
N ASN A 68 19.94 -25.26 13.14
CA ASN A 68 19.92 -25.48 11.70
C ASN A 68 20.11 -24.14 10.94
N ALA A 69 20.14 -24.16 9.61
CA ALA A 69 20.29 -22.95 8.80
C ALA A 69 19.17 -21.92 9.02
N ASP A 70 17.95 -22.36 9.40
CA ASP A 70 16.81 -21.48 9.66
C ASP A 70 16.94 -20.71 10.97
N SER A 71 17.71 -21.25 11.92
CA SER A 71 18.00 -20.60 13.21
C SER A 71 19.05 -19.49 13.14
N LEU A 72 19.72 -19.31 12.00
CA LEU A 72 20.57 -18.13 11.80
C LEU A 72 19.71 -16.87 11.90
N PRO A 73 20.23 -15.73 12.39
CA PRO A 73 19.50 -14.47 12.31
C PRO A 73 19.45 -13.95 10.84
N PHE A 74 18.55 -13.03 10.53
CA PHE A 74 18.48 -12.45 9.19
C PHE A 74 19.59 -11.41 9.00
N LEU A 75 20.29 -11.40 7.87
CA LEU A 75 21.29 -10.34 7.61
C LEU A 75 20.61 -8.98 7.40
N ARG A 76 21.20 -7.92 7.97
CA ARG A 76 20.74 -6.55 7.77
C ARG A 76 21.33 -5.97 6.49
N ASN A 77 20.51 -5.27 5.70
CA ASN A 77 20.99 -4.55 4.53
C ASN A 77 21.94 -3.41 4.93
N PRO A 78 22.95 -3.09 4.10
CA PRO A 78 23.76 -1.89 4.29
C PRO A 78 22.91 -0.62 4.36
N ASP A 79 23.29 0.35 5.20
CA ASP A 79 22.49 1.57 5.41
C ASP A 79 22.33 2.43 4.15
N ILE A 80 23.22 2.31 3.16
CA ILE A 80 23.10 3.00 1.86
C ILE A 80 21.85 2.56 1.06
N LEU A 81 21.29 1.39 1.38
CA LEU A 81 20.05 0.87 0.78
C LEU A 81 18.82 1.18 1.63
N LEU A 82 18.97 1.86 2.78
CA LEU A 82 17.85 2.24 3.62
C LEU A 82 17.04 3.36 2.96
N GLY A 83 15.72 3.26 3.02
CA GLY A 83 14.82 4.29 2.51
C GLY A 83 14.57 4.26 1.00
N LYS A 84 15.06 3.24 0.26
CA LYS A 84 14.82 3.09 -1.17
C LYS A 84 13.33 3.05 -1.54
N ASP A 85 12.99 3.64 -2.68
CA ASP A 85 11.62 3.74 -3.18
C ASP A 85 11.02 2.41 -3.62
N ASP A 86 11.85 1.46 -4.08
CA ASP A 86 11.44 0.09 -4.38
C ASP A 86 12.19 -0.91 -3.50
N LEU A 87 11.44 -1.73 -2.76
CA LEU A 87 11.96 -2.77 -1.89
C LEU A 87 12.69 -3.88 -2.65
N THR A 88 12.49 -4.03 -3.97
CA THR A 88 13.25 -4.99 -4.79
C THR A 88 14.72 -4.61 -4.94
N SER A 89 15.09 -3.36 -4.63
CA SER A 89 16.48 -2.88 -4.68
C SER A 89 17.33 -3.30 -3.47
N LEU A 90 16.74 -3.95 -2.47
CA LEU A 90 17.44 -4.43 -1.28
C LEU A 90 18.26 -5.68 -1.59
N SER A 91 19.48 -5.77 -1.05
CA SER A 91 20.34 -6.95 -1.18
C SER A 91 19.74 -8.19 -0.50
N TYR A 92 19.13 -7.98 0.66
CA TYR A 92 18.46 -9.01 1.44
C TYR A 92 16.97 -8.65 1.54
N LEU A 93 16.11 -9.44 0.88
CA LEU A 93 14.67 -9.25 0.90
C LEU A 93 14.02 -10.29 1.82
N HIS A 94 13.66 -9.84 3.02
CA HIS A 94 12.99 -10.62 4.05
C HIS A 94 12.16 -9.70 4.96
N GLU A 95 11.37 -10.29 5.86
CA GLU A 95 10.43 -9.56 6.71
C GLU A 95 11.05 -8.37 7.48
N PRO A 96 12.17 -8.53 8.24
CA PRO A 96 12.75 -7.39 8.95
C PRO A 96 13.30 -6.30 8.02
N ALA A 97 13.84 -6.67 6.84
CA ALA A 97 14.30 -5.69 5.87
C ALA A 97 13.16 -4.82 5.33
N VAL A 98 12.03 -5.45 5.00
CA VAL A 98 10.81 -4.76 4.53
C VAL A 98 10.27 -3.85 5.63
N LEU A 99 10.09 -4.39 6.84
CA LEU A 99 9.58 -3.62 7.98
C LEU A 99 10.46 -2.40 8.27
N ASN A 100 11.78 -2.59 8.35
CA ASN A 100 12.71 -1.51 8.66
C ASN A 100 12.73 -0.42 7.57
N ASN A 101 12.73 -0.81 6.30
CA ASN A 101 12.72 0.16 5.20
C ASN A 101 11.41 0.98 5.19
N LEU A 102 10.25 0.31 5.30
CA LEU A 102 8.95 0.98 5.37
C LEU A 102 8.85 1.90 6.59
N ASN A 103 9.32 1.46 7.76
CA ASN A 103 9.34 2.28 8.97
C ASN A 103 10.22 3.53 8.79
N TYR A 104 11.44 3.38 8.25
CA TYR A 104 12.33 4.51 7.99
C TYR A 104 11.72 5.52 7.00
N ARG A 105 11.14 5.02 5.89
CA ARG A 105 10.46 5.89 4.91
C ARG A 105 9.30 6.66 5.53
N PHE A 106 8.48 5.98 6.32
CA PHE A 106 7.33 6.60 6.96
C PHE A 106 7.72 7.59 8.05
N VAL A 107 8.62 7.21 8.96
CA VAL A 107 8.96 8.00 10.14
C VAL A 107 9.95 9.12 9.81
N ASN A 108 11.01 8.83 9.06
CA ASN A 108 12.11 9.76 8.81
C ASN A 108 11.90 10.59 7.54
N ILE A 109 11.47 9.96 6.44
CA ILE A 109 11.29 10.63 5.14
C ILE A 109 9.88 11.25 5.01
N LYS A 110 8.91 10.79 5.83
CA LYS A 110 7.48 11.15 5.72
C LYS A 110 6.86 10.72 4.39
N ALA A 111 7.40 9.67 3.77
CA ALA A 111 6.89 9.07 2.55
C ALA A 111 5.88 7.95 2.91
N ILE A 112 4.66 8.06 2.39
CA ILE A 112 3.57 7.10 2.64
C ILE A 112 3.47 6.00 1.59
N TYR A 113 4.12 6.19 0.45
CA TYR A 113 4.10 5.31 -0.70
C TYR A 113 5.48 4.68 -0.93
N THR A 114 5.51 3.38 -1.21
CA THR A 114 6.73 2.62 -1.51
C THR A 114 6.39 1.51 -2.49
N TYR A 115 7.20 1.30 -3.51
CA TYR A 115 7.07 0.16 -4.40
C TYR A 115 7.59 -1.13 -3.75
N CYS A 116 6.93 -2.23 -4.07
CA CYS A 116 7.37 -3.58 -3.81
C CYS A 116 7.23 -4.33 -5.14
N GLY A 117 8.17 -4.08 -6.05
CA GLY A 117 8.10 -4.53 -7.43
C GLY A 117 6.85 -3.98 -8.13
N ILE A 118 5.89 -4.86 -8.45
CA ILE A 118 4.64 -4.46 -9.12
C ILE A 118 3.58 -3.91 -8.18
N VAL A 119 3.76 -4.03 -6.86
CA VAL A 119 2.77 -3.63 -5.86
C VAL A 119 3.16 -2.27 -5.29
N LEU A 120 2.18 -1.37 -5.17
CA LEU A 120 2.34 -0.14 -4.40
C LEU A 120 1.89 -0.36 -2.96
N VAL A 121 2.79 -0.19 -2.00
CA VAL A 121 2.49 -0.16 -0.57
C VAL A 121 2.10 1.27 -0.19
N ALA A 122 0.96 1.42 0.46
CA ALA A 122 0.45 2.68 0.97
C ALA A 122 0.23 2.58 2.49
N ILE A 123 0.92 3.41 3.27
CA ILE A 123 0.79 3.47 4.73
C ILE A 123 -0.11 4.64 5.09
N ASN A 124 -1.17 4.39 5.86
CA ASN A 124 -2.10 5.44 6.28
C ASN A 124 -1.41 6.42 7.25
N PRO A 125 -1.26 7.71 6.89
CA PRO A 125 -0.58 8.69 7.76
C PRO A 125 -1.44 9.21 8.92
N TYR A 126 -2.76 8.94 8.91
CA TYR A 126 -3.74 9.55 9.84
C TYR A 126 -3.65 11.09 9.92
N ALA A 127 -3.11 11.71 8.88
CA ALA A 127 -2.91 13.15 8.77
C ALA A 127 -3.42 13.65 7.42
N ASN A 128 -3.69 14.95 7.35
CA ASN A 128 -4.05 15.58 6.09
C ASN A 128 -2.79 15.70 5.22
N CYS A 129 -2.78 14.96 4.11
CA CYS A 129 -1.70 14.99 3.12
C CYS A 129 -2.16 15.62 1.80
N SER A 130 -3.07 16.61 1.85
CA SER A 130 -3.62 17.27 0.66
C SER A 130 -2.55 17.80 -0.30
N GLN A 131 -1.38 18.22 0.19
CA GLN A 131 -0.27 18.65 -0.67
C GLN A 131 0.25 17.56 -1.62
N LEU A 132 0.08 16.27 -1.28
CA LEU A 132 0.49 15.15 -2.15
C LEU A 132 -0.49 14.92 -3.31
N TYR A 133 -1.67 15.53 -3.27
CA TYR A 133 -2.76 15.28 -4.21
C TYR A 133 -3.24 16.58 -4.87
N SER A 134 -2.35 17.55 -5.05
CA SER A 134 -2.65 18.76 -5.81
C SER A 134 -2.70 18.46 -7.31
N ASP A 135 -3.28 19.38 -8.08
CA ASP A 135 -3.35 19.25 -9.53
C ASP A 135 -1.96 19.31 -10.17
N ASP A 136 -1.01 20.02 -9.54
CA ASP A 136 0.40 20.06 -9.96
C ASP A 136 1.03 18.67 -9.90
N VAL A 137 0.75 17.90 -8.83
CA VAL A 137 1.25 16.52 -8.71
C VAL A 137 0.65 15.65 -9.81
N ILE A 138 -0.62 15.80 -10.16
CA ILE A 138 -1.22 15.09 -11.30
C ILE A 138 -0.43 15.36 -12.59
N GLN A 139 -0.02 16.61 -12.84
CA GLN A 139 0.76 16.96 -14.03
C GLN A 139 2.15 16.32 -14.05
N VAL A 140 2.77 16.07 -12.89
CA VAL A 140 4.08 15.39 -12.81
C VAL A 140 4.00 13.96 -13.35
N TYR A 141 2.96 13.21 -12.98
CA TYR A 141 2.80 11.81 -13.40
C TYR A 141 2.16 11.67 -14.79
N ARG A 142 1.46 12.70 -15.27
CA ARG A 142 0.70 12.65 -16.52
C ARG A 142 1.59 12.52 -17.76
N GLY A 143 1.28 11.53 -18.59
CA GLY A 143 1.91 11.35 -19.89
C GLY A 143 3.32 10.77 -19.82
N VAL A 144 3.76 10.32 -18.65
CA VAL A 144 5.05 9.65 -18.44
C VAL A 144 5.01 8.22 -18.98
N GLY A 145 3.82 7.61 -19.04
CA GLY A 145 3.61 6.30 -19.63
C GLY A 145 4.35 5.17 -18.92
N ASN A 146 4.99 4.28 -19.67
CA ASN A 146 5.67 3.10 -19.13
C ASN A 146 6.88 3.42 -18.22
N GLN A 147 7.40 4.65 -18.25
CA GLN A 147 8.49 5.10 -17.39
C GLN A 147 8.00 5.65 -16.04
N VAL A 148 6.69 5.63 -15.77
CA VAL A 148 6.15 6.27 -14.56
C VAL A 148 6.68 5.69 -13.25
N ARG A 149 7.17 4.45 -13.28
CA ARG A 149 7.82 3.80 -12.12
C ARG A 149 9.26 4.28 -11.86
N GLU A 150 9.84 5.09 -12.75
CA GLU A 150 11.11 5.79 -12.50
C GLU A 150 10.92 7.04 -11.62
N LEU A 151 9.67 7.49 -11.46
CA LEU A 151 9.30 8.57 -10.54
C LEU A 151 9.10 8.05 -9.12
N ASP A 152 8.96 8.98 -8.17
CA ASP A 152 8.66 8.67 -6.79
C ASP A 152 7.38 7.80 -6.69
N PRO A 153 7.32 6.84 -5.73
CA PRO A 153 6.16 6.00 -5.57
C PRO A 153 4.91 6.82 -5.25
N HIS A 154 3.86 6.66 -6.05
CA HIS A 154 2.61 7.36 -5.84
C HIS A 154 1.40 6.63 -6.42
N ILE A 155 0.22 6.87 -5.86
CA ILE A 155 -1.02 6.28 -6.38
C ILE A 155 -1.34 6.76 -7.81
N TYR A 156 -0.91 7.97 -8.16
CA TYR A 156 -1.03 8.49 -9.54
C TYR A 156 -0.11 7.79 -10.52
N ALA A 157 1.03 7.23 -10.07
CA ALA A 157 1.86 6.41 -10.95
C ALA A 157 1.12 5.13 -11.36
N VAL A 158 0.42 4.49 -10.43
CA VAL A 158 -0.42 3.30 -10.72
C VAL A 158 -1.58 3.66 -11.65
N ALA A 159 -2.19 4.84 -11.46
CA ALA A 159 -3.27 5.31 -12.32
C ALA A 159 -2.76 5.65 -13.73
N GLU A 160 -1.62 6.33 -13.86
CA GLU A 160 -0.99 6.61 -15.16
C GLU A 160 -0.60 5.33 -15.88
N GLU A 161 0.02 4.37 -15.20
CA GLU A 161 0.41 3.09 -15.81
C GLU A 161 -0.81 2.38 -16.40
N ALA A 162 -1.91 2.29 -15.64
CA ALA A 162 -3.16 1.72 -16.13
C ALA A 162 -3.77 2.54 -17.28
N PHE A 163 -3.76 3.87 -17.20
CA PHE A 163 -4.30 4.73 -18.28
C PHE A 163 -3.47 4.60 -19.56
N PHE A 164 -2.15 4.57 -19.42
CA PHE A 164 -1.20 4.35 -20.49
C PHE A 164 -1.47 3.01 -21.17
N ASP A 165 -1.53 1.91 -20.42
CA ASP A 165 -1.76 0.57 -20.98
C ASP A 165 -3.13 0.43 -21.64
N LEU A 166 -4.18 1.06 -21.07
CA LEU A 166 -5.50 1.13 -21.68
C LEU A 166 -5.42 1.77 -23.08
N SER A 167 -4.73 2.90 -23.18
CA SER A 167 -4.65 3.66 -24.43
C SER A 167 -3.68 3.10 -25.46
N GLU A 168 -2.55 2.54 -25.02
CA GLU A 168 -1.51 2.04 -25.91
C GLU A 168 -1.85 0.65 -26.45
N TYR A 169 -2.39 -0.22 -25.60
CA TYR A 169 -2.65 -1.61 -25.95
C TYR A 169 -4.14 -1.91 -26.18
N SER A 170 -5.04 -0.94 -25.98
CA SER A 170 -6.49 -1.13 -26.10
C SER A 170 -7.01 -2.31 -25.28
N ARG A 171 -6.47 -2.47 -24.07
CA ARG A 171 -6.84 -3.54 -23.13
C ARG A 171 -7.46 -2.96 -21.87
N ASN A 172 -8.56 -3.57 -21.42
CA ASN A 172 -9.19 -3.22 -20.16
C ASN A 172 -8.23 -3.46 -18.99
N GLN A 173 -8.15 -2.49 -18.09
CA GLN A 173 -7.27 -2.52 -16.93
C GLN A 173 -8.06 -2.69 -15.64
N SER A 174 -7.40 -3.20 -14.60
CA SER A 174 -7.98 -3.27 -13.26
C SER A 174 -6.97 -2.83 -12.21
N ILE A 175 -7.41 -1.96 -11.31
CA ILE A 175 -6.64 -1.52 -10.15
C ILE A 175 -7.29 -2.14 -8.92
N ILE A 176 -6.54 -2.99 -8.22
CA ILE A 176 -7.02 -3.71 -7.04
C ILE A 176 -6.44 -3.04 -5.80
N VAL A 177 -7.31 -2.51 -4.94
CA VAL A 177 -6.91 -1.89 -3.67
C VAL A 177 -7.33 -2.79 -2.51
N SER A 178 -6.35 -3.44 -1.88
CA SER A 178 -6.54 -4.35 -0.75
C SER A 178 -5.95 -3.80 0.55
N GLY A 179 -6.39 -4.36 1.69
CA GLY A 179 -5.90 -3.99 3.01
C GLY A 179 -6.97 -4.13 4.08
N GLU A 180 -6.56 -4.08 5.34
CA GLU A 180 -7.48 -4.16 6.47
C GLU A 180 -8.44 -2.96 6.54
N SER A 181 -9.45 -3.05 7.39
CA SER A 181 -10.34 -1.91 7.64
C SER A 181 -9.54 -0.75 8.23
N GLY A 182 -9.75 0.47 7.71
CA GLY A 182 -8.99 1.66 8.12
C GLY A 182 -7.66 1.88 7.38
N ALA A 183 -7.23 0.96 6.52
CA ALA A 183 -5.97 1.08 5.77
C ALA A 183 -5.95 2.18 4.69
N GLY A 184 -7.07 2.85 4.40
CA GLY A 184 -7.12 3.92 3.38
C GLY A 184 -7.53 3.48 1.97
N LYS A 185 -8.16 2.30 1.82
CA LYS A 185 -8.59 1.77 0.51
C LYS A 185 -9.51 2.72 -0.27
N THR A 186 -10.56 3.23 0.37
CA THR A 186 -11.53 4.15 -0.25
C THR A 186 -10.88 5.46 -0.69
N VAL A 187 -9.97 5.99 0.13
CA VAL A 187 -9.22 7.22 -0.16
C VAL A 187 -8.30 7.01 -1.37
N SER A 188 -7.59 5.88 -1.42
CA SER A 188 -6.73 5.54 -2.56
C SER A 188 -7.54 5.42 -3.86
N ALA A 189 -8.68 4.72 -3.83
CA ALA A 189 -9.58 4.61 -4.97
C ALA A 189 -10.13 5.98 -5.43
N LYS A 190 -10.43 6.89 -4.48
CA LYS A 190 -10.84 8.28 -4.79
C LYS A 190 -9.77 9.01 -5.58
N PHE A 191 -8.51 8.92 -5.19
CA PHE A 191 -7.43 9.59 -5.90
C PHE A 191 -7.17 9.00 -7.28
N VAL A 192 -7.27 7.68 -7.45
CA VAL A 192 -7.24 7.05 -8.79
C VAL A 192 -8.33 7.61 -9.70
N MET A 193 -9.57 7.72 -9.20
CA MET A 193 -10.68 8.28 -9.99
C MET A 193 -10.46 9.75 -10.35
N ARG A 194 -9.96 10.56 -9.41
CA ARG A 194 -9.60 11.96 -9.66
C ARG A 194 -8.53 12.10 -10.74
N TYR A 195 -7.53 11.22 -10.71
CA TYR A 195 -6.49 11.20 -11.73
C TYR A 195 -7.09 10.96 -13.12
N PHE A 196 -7.88 9.90 -13.28
CA PHE A 196 -8.54 9.59 -14.56
C PHE A 196 -9.42 10.73 -15.06
N ALA A 197 -10.18 11.38 -14.18
CA ALA A 197 -11.02 12.50 -14.56
C ALA A 197 -10.23 13.72 -15.03
N SER A 198 -9.04 13.95 -14.47
CA SER A 198 -8.15 15.05 -14.86
C SER A 198 -7.46 14.80 -16.21
N VAL A 199 -7.05 13.55 -16.48
CA VAL A 199 -6.29 13.21 -17.71
C VAL A 199 -7.18 12.81 -18.90
N ALA A 200 -8.40 12.32 -18.64
CA ALA A 200 -9.31 11.85 -19.68
C ALA A 200 -9.65 12.94 -20.71
N GLY A 201 -9.69 12.56 -21.99
CA GLY A 201 -10.05 13.45 -23.09
C GLY A 201 -9.04 14.55 -23.40
N SER A 202 -7.91 14.59 -22.69
CA SER A 202 -6.91 15.64 -22.81
C SER A 202 -5.71 15.09 -23.60
N PRO A 203 -5.28 15.73 -24.70
CA PRO A 203 -4.27 15.17 -25.59
C PRO A 203 -2.94 14.93 -24.87
N ARG A 204 -2.29 13.80 -25.14
CA ARG A 204 -1.02 13.31 -24.54
C ARG A 204 0.21 14.22 -24.72
N LYS A 205 0.10 15.39 -25.36
CA LYS A 205 1.25 16.27 -25.56
C LYS A 205 1.65 16.93 -24.23
N PRO A 206 2.94 16.93 -23.85
CA PRO A 206 3.40 17.72 -22.72
C PRO A 206 3.20 19.20 -23.08
N ARG A 207 2.18 19.83 -22.50
CA ARG A 207 1.93 21.25 -22.73
C ARG A 207 2.92 22.08 -21.92
N LYS A 208 3.88 22.71 -22.60
CA LYS A 208 4.43 24.01 -22.19
C LYS A 208 3.29 25.05 -22.22
N SER A 209 2.43 25.09 -21.22
CA SER A 209 1.59 26.28 -20.96
C SER A 209 0.97 26.23 -19.56
N LEU A 210 1.38 27.19 -18.73
CA LEU A 210 0.76 27.61 -17.47
C LEU A 210 -0.62 28.27 -17.71
N VAL A 211 -1.56 27.56 -18.34
CA VAL A 211 -2.94 28.02 -18.39
C VAL A 211 -3.74 27.22 -17.38
N SER A 212 -4.09 27.90 -16.30
CA SER A 212 -5.09 27.52 -15.32
C SER A 212 -6.44 27.31 -16.01
N GLY A 213 -6.61 26.16 -16.66
CA GLY A 213 -7.94 25.67 -16.99
C GLY A 213 -8.58 25.25 -15.69
N THR A 214 -9.59 25.98 -15.22
CA THR A 214 -10.46 25.52 -14.15
C THR A 214 -10.96 24.13 -14.53
N HIS A 215 -10.50 23.11 -13.80
CA HIS A 215 -11.06 21.77 -13.89
C HIS A 215 -12.53 21.87 -13.48
N GLU A 216 -13.43 22.01 -14.44
CA GLU A 216 -14.80 21.56 -14.21
C GLU A 216 -14.70 20.06 -14.06
N GLU A 217 -14.68 19.57 -12.81
CA GLU A 217 -14.85 18.14 -12.51
C GLU A 217 -15.93 17.60 -13.44
N THR A 218 -15.59 16.64 -14.30
CA THR A 218 -16.56 16.10 -15.25
C THR A 218 -17.78 15.63 -14.47
N GLY A 219 -18.99 15.85 -15.00
CA GLY A 219 -20.21 15.48 -14.29
C GLY A 219 -20.26 14.01 -13.87
N ILE A 220 -19.53 13.13 -14.57
CA ILE A 220 -19.41 11.71 -14.26
C ILE A 220 -18.52 11.47 -13.04
N GLU A 221 -17.34 12.10 -12.94
CA GLU A 221 -16.49 12.01 -11.74
C GLU A 221 -17.25 12.46 -10.49
N LYS A 222 -17.88 13.64 -10.55
CA LYS A 222 -18.72 14.17 -9.46
C LYS A 222 -19.78 13.16 -9.02
N ARG A 223 -20.47 12.53 -9.97
CA ARG A 223 -21.51 11.53 -9.70
C ARG A 223 -20.95 10.25 -9.07
N VAL A 224 -19.81 9.75 -9.56
CA VAL A 224 -19.15 8.58 -8.98
C VAL A 224 -18.68 8.87 -7.56
N LEU A 225 -18.06 10.04 -7.33
CA LEU A 225 -17.61 10.46 -6.00
C LEU A 225 -18.80 10.73 -5.04
N ALA A 226 -19.88 11.34 -5.53
CA ALA A 226 -21.11 11.56 -4.77
C ALA A 226 -21.85 10.27 -4.40
N SER A 227 -21.57 9.15 -5.10
CA SER A 227 -22.08 7.83 -4.70
C SER A 227 -21.43 7.32 -3.41
N ASN A 228 -20.20 7.75 -3.08
CA ASN A 228 -19.49 7.25 -1.90
C ASN A 228 -20.25 7.57 -0.60
N PRO A 229 -20.64 8.81 -0.28
CA PRO A 229 -21.42 9.09 0.93
C PRO A 229 -22.68 8.23 1.09
N ILE A 230 -23.40 7.99 -0.02
CA ILE A 230 -24.60 7.13 -0.01
C ILE A 230 -24.23 5.69 0.36
N MET A 231 -23.19 5.17 -0.29
CA MET A 231 -22.71 3.81 -0.07
C MET A 231 -22.10 3.62 1.32
N GLU A 232 -21.48 4.65 1.87
CA GLU A 232 -20.98 4.66 3.25
C GLU A 232 -22.14 4.65 4.24
N ALA A 233 -23.19 5.46 4.02
CA ALA A 233 -24.36 5.46 4.90
C ALA A 233 -25.02 4.08 5.00
N ILE A 234 -25.25 3.41 3.87
CA ILE A 234 -25.98 2.13 3.84
C ILE A 234 -25.09 0.89 4.07
N GLY A 235 -23.78 1.01 3.88
CA GLY A 235 -22.86 -0.14 3.83
C GLY A 235 -21.68 -0.07 4.78
N ASN A 236 -21.45 1.07 5.45
CA ASN A 236 -20.44 1.19 6.49
C ASN A 236 -21.05 1.20 7.88
N ALA A 237 -20.26 0.75 8.85
CA ALA A 237 -20.63 0.74 10.25
C ALA A 237 -19.42 0.97 11.14
N LYS A 238 -19.66 1.46 12.35
CA LYS A 238 -18.66 1.50 13.42
C LYS A 238 -18.38 0.08 13.93
N THR A 239 -17.11 -0.26 13.93
CA THR A 239 -16.54 -1.51 14.46
C THR A 239 -15.54 -1.20 15.58
N ILE A 240 -15.14 -2.20 16.36
CA ILE A 240 -14.10 -2.08 17.40
C ILE A 240 -12.80 -1.46 16.85
N ARG A 241 -12.45 -1.75 15.58
CA ARG A 241 -11.17 -1.33 14.96
C ARG A 241 -11.25 -0.08 14.09
N ASN A 242 -12.45 0.30 13.63
CA ASN A 242 -12.64 1.41 12.70
C ASN A 242 -14.07 1.96 12.80
N ASP A 243 -14.20 3.28 12.93
CA ASP A 243 -15.47 4.00 13.04
C ASP A 243 -16.26 4.05 11.74
N ASN A 244 -15.61 3.94 10.57
CA ASN A 244 -16.24 3.96 9.26
C ASN A 244 -15.80 2.74 8.42
N SER A 245 -16.11 1.54 8.91
CA SER A 245 -15.69 0.27 8.31
C SER A 245 -16.65 -0.18 7.20
N SER A 246 -16.19 -0.24 5.95
CA SER A 246 -16.99 -0.82 4.86
C SER A 246 -17.22 -2.32 5.07
N ARG A 247 -18.48 -2.74 5.03
CA ARG A 247 -18.91 -4.12 5.26
C ARG A 247 -19.43 -4.79 3.99
N PHE A 248 -18.89 -4.37 2.85
CA PHE A 248 -19.16 -4.89 1.51
C PHE A 248 -17.94 -4.63 0.62
N GLY A 249 -17.77 -5.44 -0.41
CA GLY A 249 -16.82 -5.20 -1.50
C GLY A 249 -17.44 -4.30 -2.57
N LYS A 250 -16.63 -3.41 -3.15
CA LYS A 250 -17.04 -2.47 -4.19
C LYS A 250 -16.17 -2.61 -5.42
N PHE A 251 -16.80 -2.80 -6.58
CA PHE A 251 -16.16 -2.75 -7.88
C PHE A 251 -16.74 -1.58 -8.67
N ILE A 252 -15.87 -0.66 -9.12
CA ILE A 252 -16.27 0.48 -9.95
C ILE A 252 -15.60 0.27 -11.31
N GLN A 253 -16.43 0.08 -12.34
CA GLN A 253 -16.01 0.09 -13.74
C GLN A 253 -16.16 1.52 -14.27
N ILE A 254 -15.13 2.01 -14.94
CA ILE A 254 -15.13 3.31 -15.62
C ILE A 254 -14.95 3.01 -17.11
N ASP A 255 -15.92 3.43 -17.91
CA ASP A 255 -15.91 3.20 -19.35
C ASP A 255 -15.28 4.40 -20.04
N PHE A 256 -14.37 4.15 -20.97
CA PHE A 256 -13.73 5.16 -21.79
C PHE A 256 -14.17 5.00 -23.25
N THR A 257 -14.30 6.12 -23.96
CA THR A 257 -14.49 6.11 -25.42
C THR A 257 -13.17 5.84 -26.14
N ASP A 258 -13.22 5.62 -27.45
CA ASP A 258 -12.04 5.47 -28.32
C ASP A 258 -11.11 6.71 -28.30
N HIS A 259 -11.62 7.86 -27.86
CA HIS A 259 -10.85 9.08 -27.67
C HIS A 259 -10.40 9.29 -26.21
N LEU A 260 -10.43 8.23 -25.40
CA LEU A 260 -10.03 8.19 -23.99
C LEU A 260 -10.76 9.23 -23.13
N LYS A 261 -12.01 9.54 -23.48
CA LYS A 261 -12.93 10.33 -22.65
C LYS A 261 -13.74 9.39 -21.77
N ILE A 262 -14.03 9.80 -20.54
CA ILE A 262 -14.94 9.04 -19.67
C ILE A 262 -16.33 9.05 -20.31
N ALA A 263 -16.83 7.87 -20.67
CA ALA A 263 -18.16 7.65 -21.24
C ALA A 263 -19.21 7.41 -20.14
N GLY A 264 -18.81 6.74 -19.06
CA GLY A 264 -19.71 6.34 -17.99
C GLY A 264 -19.00 5.60 -16.87
N ALA A 265 -19.77 5.21 -15.85
CA ALA A 265 -19.27 4.36 -14.78
C ALA A 265 -20.39 3.46 -14.25
N GLN A 266 -20.03 2.24 -13.87
CA GLN A 266 -20.92 1.26 -13.25
C GLN A 266 -20.32 0.79 -11.93
N MET A 267 -21.16 0.65 -10.90
CA MET A 267 -20.76 0.10 -9.61
C MET A 267 -21.45 -1.23 -9.36
N LYS A 268 -20.68 -2.25 -8.97
CA LYS A 268 -21.16 -3.55 -8.49
C LYS A 268 -20.73 -3.74 -7.04
N THR A 269 -21.61 -4.29 -6.23
CA THR A 269 -21.37 -4.57 -4.81
C THR A 269 -21.34 -6.07 -4.56
N TYR A 270 -20.52 -6.48 -3.60
CA TYR A 270 -20.32 -7.88 -3.24
C TYR A 270 -20.32 -8.05 -1.73
N LEU A 271 -20.79 -9.20 -1.25
CA LEU A 271 -20.60 -9.66 0.14
C LEU A 271 -21.00 -8.64 1.23
N LEU A 272 -22.17 -8.01 1.10
CA LEU A 272 -22.73 -7.18 2.18
C LEU A 272 -22.95 -8.03 3.43
N GLU A 273 -22.48 -7.55 4.59
CA GLU A 273 -22.67 -8.20 5.89
C GLU A 273 -24.13 -8.12 6.38
N LYS A 274 -25.00 -8.94 5.81
CA LYS A 274 -26.45 -8.96 6.10
C LYS A 274 -26.77 -9.19 7.59
N SER A 275 -25.96 -9.98 8.30
CA SER A 275 -26.16 -10.28 9.72
C SER A 275 -26.16 -9.01 10.59
N ARG A 276 -25.42 -7.96 10.20
CA ARG A 276 -25.33 -6.70 10.96
C ARG A 276 -26.67 -5.99 11.12
N VAL A 277 -27.61 -6.21 10.21
CA VAL A 277 -28.94 -5.57 10.26
C VAL A 277 -29.69 -5.98 11.53
N VAL A 278 -29.54 -7.23 11.95
CA VAL A 278 -30.30 -7.82 13.08
C VAL A 278 -29.45 -8.16 14.29
N PHE A 279 -28.12 -8.09 14.19
CA PHE A 279 -27.22 -8.51 15.25
C PHE A 279 -25.97 -7.62 15.35
N GLN A 280 -25.66 -7.15 16.57
CA GLN A 280 -24.44 -6.41 16.86
C GLN A 280 -23.84 -6.84 18.21
N VAL A 281 -22.53 -7.08 18.25
CA VAL A 281 -21.78 -7.35 19.50
C VAL A 281 -20.78 -6.21 19.67
N PHE A 282 -20.98 -5.36 20.68
CA PHE A 282 -20.17 -4.18 21.01
C PHE A 282 -19.90 -3.19 19.84
N ASN A 283 -20.72 -3.24 18.79
CA ASN A 283 -20.60 -2.45 17.56
C ASN A 283 -21.93 -1.74 17.23
N ARG A 284 -21.94 -0.85 16.23
CA ARG A 284 -23.18 -0.21 15.74
C ARG A 284 -23.71 -0.88 14.47
N ASN A 285 -25.00 -0.66 14.20
CA ASN A 285 -25.62 -0.99 12.92
C ASN A 285 -25.08 -0.05 11.80
N PHE A 286 -25.54 -0.22 10.57
CA PHE A 286 -25.19 0.67 9.45
C PHE A 286 -25.51 2.13 9.78
N ILE A 287 -24.65 3.03 9.30
CA ILE A 287 -24.69 4.47 9.63
C ILE A 287 -26.06 5.08 9.34
N ILE A 288 -26.74 4.65 8.27
CA ILE A 288 -28.05 5.17 7.87
C ILE A 288 -29.12 5.03 8.95
N PHE A 289 -29.11 3.94 9.74
CA PHE A 289 -30.07 3.76 10.83
C PHE A 289 -29.85 4.77 11.96
N LEU A 290 -28.60 5.17 12.19
CA LEU A 290 -28.27 6.21 13.17
C LEU A 290 -28.65 7.59 12.61
N GLN A 291 -28.30 7.88 11.36
CA GLN A 291 -28.64 9.15 10.72
C GLN A 291 -30.14 9.41 10.74
N ILE A 292 -30.96 8.44 10.34
CA ILE A 292 -32.42 8.56 10.37
C ILE A 292 -32.96 8.77 11.79
N HIS A 293 -32.35 8.13 12.80
CA HIS A 293 -32.81 8.23 14.19
C HIS A 293 -32.43 9.57 14.86
N PHE A 294 -31.32 10.17 14.45
CA PHE A 294 -30.79 11.41 15.02
C PHE A 294 -31.11 12.67 14.21
N ASP A 295 -31.88 12.56 13.12
CA ASP A 295 -32.36 13.72 12.35
C ASP A 295 -33.63 14.28 13.03
N PRO A 296 -33.56 15.42 13.75
CA PRO A 296 -34.75 16.08 14.23
C PRO A 296 -35.40 16.79 13.03
N GLN A 297 -36.67 16.50 12.75
CA GLN A 297 -37.45 17.34 11.84
C GLN A 297 -37.50 18.80 12.29
#